data_AF-A0A1C7M264-F1
#
_entry.id   AF-A0A1C7M264-F1
#
_cell.length_a   1.000
_cell.length_b   1.000
_cell.length_c   1.000
_cell.angle_alpha   90.00
_cell.angle_beta   90.00
_cell.angle_gamma   90.00
#
_symmetry.space_group_name_H-M   'P 1'
#
loop_
_entity.id
_entity.type
_entity.pdbx_description
1 polymer ?
#
loop_
_entity_poly.entity_id
_entity_poly.type
_entity_poly.pdbx_seq_one_letter_code
_entity_poly.pdbx_strand_id
1 'polypeptide(L)'
;MDLHYHPALSNYDILLNIFEQFRLRGNSSATSRHTLAACARVCKTFSDPALSILWRRIDSLLVLLKLLEPTLRRVGGKQNEPYCLHGELLPTQFSRFQKHASYIRTTDLADTSNLIDPTVFMYLAHLNHGRPILPALQQFSWFQSIPVTAQLTSIVPKSLRDLYLHLGHRNGGMSDKAFTTQIIALLRLLTLELPFLETLAVFGDCHPSYIFPIAGFHQLCSLVLERWRYPLTFHQPKGLSGLERSSDLIEATKLITTTGAALATISTPARFQTLEELEVLTDLEEGTVLFAIMSAPMLRSLDLTFRSCVESKKFRRFLDFVCPKLTSCSHITLDVRLSHDAESQLLMYILTPLLMLKDLQSIAVHVPSFPPDLSLSDQDISHLAMAWPRAKAITLDYHCSSPPPLSSLIHFAQHCPDLKSLSLSRMDFSLAANSQQSYPMLSHGLIRLNIYQYRPITEPLAAAQFLDRIFPNLDSKLFRTPLVYIKGDDTWPALVDSLDALKSARECESVQKAAADRNLDSSK
;
A
#
# COMPACT_ATOMS: atom_id res chain seq x y z
N MET A 1 26.22 -15.95 -45.69
CA MET A 1 26.82 -15.32 -44.50
C MET A 1 25.95 -15.69 -43.33
N ASP A 2 26.33 -16.73 -42.59
CA ASP A 2 25.64 -17.10 -41.36
C ASP A 2 25.96 -16.05 -40.30
N LEU A 3 24.99 -15.21 -40.00
CA LEU A 3 25.05 -14.31 -38.87
C LEU A 3 25.06 -15.16 -37.59
N HIS A 4 26.27 -15.40 -37.05
CA HIS A 4 26.45 -16.00 -35.74
C HIS A 4 26.01 -15.00 -34.66
N TYR A 5 24.74 -15.03 -34.28
CA TYR A 5 24.27 -14.37 -33.06
C TYR A 5 24.77 -15.19 -31.86
N HIS A 6 25.13 -14.51 -30.77
CA HIS A 6 25.55 -15.17 -29.54
C HIS A 6 24.45 -16.15 -29.07
N PRO A 7 24.76 -17.40 -28.65
CA PRO A 7 23.75 -18.42 -28.28
C PRO A 7 22.73 -17.93 -27.25
N ALA A 8 23.15 -17.03 -26.36
CA ALA A 8 22.27 -16.38 -25.39
C ALA A 8 21.09 -15.63 -26.03
N LEU A 9 21.27 -15.04 -27.22
CA LEU A 9 20.21 -14.35 -27.98
C LEU A 9 19.30 -15.31 -28.77
N SER A 10 19.51 -16.61 -28.62
CA SER A 10 18.60 -17.65 -29.13
C SER A 10 17.83 -18.34 -27.99
N ASN A 11 18.17 -18.04 -26.73
CA ASN A 11 17.51 -18.62 -25.57
C ASN A 11 16.27 -17.79 -25.21
N TYR A 12 15.12 -18.45 -25.14
CA TYR A 12 13.81 -17.84 -24.89
C TYR A 12 13.75 -17.12 -23.53
N ASP A 13 14.25 -17.74 -22.46
CA ASP A 13 14.22 -17.19 -21.10
C ASP A 13 15.14 -15.98 -20.96
N ILE A 14 16.29 -16.01 -21.62
CA ILE A 14 17.20 -14.86 -21.66
C ILE A 14 16.53 -13.70 -22.40
N LEU A 15 15.94 -13.95 -23.57
CA LEU A 15 15.22 -12.91 -24.32
C LEU A 15 14.03 -12.34 -23.53
N LEU A 16 13.26 -13.18 -22.84
CA LEU A 16 12.20 -12.74 -21.93
C LEU A 16 12.74 -11.78 -20.86
N ASN A 17 13.81 -12.17 -20.17
CA ASN A 17 14.42 -11.35 -19.12
C ASN A 17 14.94 -10.01 -19.66
N ILE A 18 15.57 -10.01 -20.84
CA ILE A 18 16.00 -8.79 -21.53
C ILE A 18 14.81 -7.90 -21.82
N PHE A 19 13.74 -8.45 -22.41
CA PHE A 19 12.58 -7.67 -22.81
C PHE A 19 11.77 -7.14 -21.61
N GLU A 20 11.77 -7.85 -20.48
CA GLU A 20 11.16 -7.40 -19.23
C GLU A 20 11.80 -6.09 -18.72
N GLN A 21 13.10 -5.87 -18.95
CA GLN A 21 13.80 -4.65 -18.52
C GLN A 21 13.21 -3.38 -19.14
N PHE A 22 12.65 -3.46 -20.35
CA PHE A 22 11.99 -2.31 -20.97
C PHE A 22 10.72 -1.87 -20.23
N ARG A 23 10.10 -2.76 -19.44
CA ARG A 23 8.97 -2.41 -18.57
C ARG A 23 9.41 -1.89 -17.21
N LEU A 24 10.50 -2.42 -16.66
CA LEU A 24 11.01 -2.06 -15.32
C LEU A 24 11.67 -0.67 -15.27
N ARG A 25 12.29 -0.21 -16.37
CA ARG A 25 13.10 1.02 -16.40
C ARG A 25 12.32 2.34 -16.49
N GLY A 26 11.00 2.35 -16.30
CA GLY A 26 10.23 3.59 -16.07
C GLY A 26 10.19 4.62 -17.20
N ASN A 27 10.71 4.33 -18.41
CA ASN A 27 10.45 5.18 -19.57
C ASN A 27 8.94 5.23 -19.84
N SER A 28 8.46 6.35 -20.37
CA SER A 28 7.04 6.53 -20.73
C SER A 28 6.51 5.26 -21.40
N SER A 29 5.42 4.70 -20.88
CA SER A 29 4.90 3.38 -21.28
C SER A 29 4.80 3.18 -22.79
N ALA A 30 4.56 4.28 -23.53
CA ALA A 30 4.53 4.33 -24.99
C ALA A 30 5.88 3.98 -25.66
N THR A 31 7.00 4.50 -25.18
CA THR A 31 8.34 4.29 -25.76
C THR A 31 8.78 2.84 -25.60
N SER A 32 8.52 2.25 -24.42
CA SER A 32 8.81 0.84 -24.15
C SER A 32 7.97 -0.09 -25.01
N ARG A 33 6.66 0.21 -25.18
CA ARG A 33 5.78 -0.57 -26.07
C ARG A 33 6.23 -0.49 -27.53
N HIS A 34 6.62 0.69 -28.00
CA HIS A 34 7.15 0.87 -29.37
C HIS A 34 8.42 0.04 -29.59
N THR A 35 9.34 0.07 -28.62
CA THR A 35 10.58 -0.71 -28.65
C THR A 35 10.29 -2.20 -28.71
N LEU A 36 9.41 -2.72 -27.85
CA LEU A 36 9.01 -4.13 -27.87
C LEU A 36 8.34 -4.53 -29.20
N ALA A 37 7.51 -3.66 -29.77
CA ALA A 37 6.93 -3.88 -31.09
C ALA A 37 7.97 -3.86 -32.23
N ALA A 38 9.04 -3.07 -32.09
CA ALA A 38 10.18 -3.11 -33.01
C ALA A 38 10.97 -4.43 -32.83
N CYS A 39 11.31 -4.82 -31.60
CA CYS A 39 11.99 -6.07 -31.28
C CYS A 39 11.23 -7.30 -31.82
N ALA A 40 9.90 -7.31 -31.69
CA ALA A 40 9.05 -8.38 -32.19
C ALA A 40 9.11 -8.57 -33.72
N ARG A 41 9.55 -7.53 -34.45
CA ARG A 41 9.67 -7.51 -35.92
C ARG A 41 11.08 -7.75 -36.44
N VAL A 42 12.08 -7.87 -35.55
CA VAL A 42 13.49 -8.06 -35.95
C VAL A 42 13.71 -9.44 -36.57
N CYS A 43 13.33 -10.51 -35.86
CA CYS A 43 13.48 -11.88 -36.35
C CYS A 43 12.48 -12.84 -35.67
N LYS A 44 12.36 -14.07 -36.20
CA LYS A 44 11.44 -15.09 -35.66
C LYS A 44 11.73 -15.45 -34.20
N THR A 45 13.01 -15.54 -33.81
CA THR A 45 13.43 -15.87 -32.44
C THR A 45 13.04 -14.79 -31.44
N PHE A 46 13.08 -13.51 -31.84
CA PHE A 46 12.72 -12.38 -30.99
C PHE A 46 11.21 -12.15 -30.94
N SER A 47 10.50 -12.59 -31.97
CA SER A 47 9.08 -12.29 -32.17
C SER A 47 8.23 -12.77 -30.99
N ASP A 48 8.33 -14.05 -30.62
CA ASP A 48 7.48 -14.63 -29.58
C ASP A 48 7.76 -14.06 -28.17
N PRO A 49 9.02 -14.01 -27.67
CA PRO A 49 9.31 -13.41 -26.38
C PRO A 49 8.92 -11.92 -26.32
N ALA A 50 9.22 -11.14 -27.35
CA ALA A 50 8.89 -9.71 -27.37
C ALA A 50 7.37 -9.47 -27.40
N LEU A 51 6.61 -10.26 -28.18
CA LEU A 51 5.15 -10.20 -28.18
C LEU A 51 4.56 -10.63 -26.84
N SER A 52 5.12 -11.66 -26.20
CA SER A 52 4.65 -12.11 -24.89
C SER A 52 4.73 -11.01 -23.83
N ILE A 53 5.79 -10.20 -23.84
CA ILE A 53 5.96 -9.05 -22.94
C ILE A 53 5.08 -7.86 -23.37
N LEU A 54 5.00 -7.58 -24.67
CA LEU A 54 4.20 -6.48 -25.22
C LEU A 54 2.70 -6.63 -24.90
N TRP A 55 2.18 -7.84 -25.04
CA TRP A 55 0.75 -8.15 -24.84
C TRP A 55 0.42 -8.55 -23.40
N ARG A 56 1.42 -8.75 -22.52
CA ARG A 56 1.21 -9.21 -21.13
C ARG A 56 0.22 -8.36 -20.34
N ARG A 57 0.29 -7.04 -20.52
CA ARG A 57 -0.64 -6.07 -19.94
C ARG A 57 -1.17 -5.17 -21.04
N ILE A 58 -2.50 -5.12 -21.13
CA ILE A 58 -3.21 -4.20 -22.00
C ILE A 58 -4.12 -3.33 -21.16
N ASP A 59 -4.25 -2.07 -21.53
CA ASP A 59 -5.08 -1.12 -20.77
C ASP A 59 -6.55 -1.18 -21.19
N SER A 60 -6.85 -1.81 -22.33
CA SER A 60 -8.21 -1.93 -22.87
C SER A 60 -8.33 -3.18 -23.72
N LEU A 61 -9.36 -4.00 -23.46
CA LEU A 61 -9.65 -5.21 -24.24
C LEU A 61 -9.97 -4.90 -25.71
N LEU A 62 -10.36 -3.65 -26.02
CA LEU A 62 -10.57 -3.18 -27.39
C LEU A 62 -9.32 -3.35 -28.25
N VAL A 63 -8.11 -3.24 -27.67
CA VAL A 63 -6.84 -3.42 -28.41
C VAL A 63 -6.72 -4.84 -28.97
N LEU A 64 -7.16 -5.84 -28.21
CA LEU A 64 -7.19 -7.23 -28.66
C LEU A 64 -8.32 -7.45 -29.68
N LEU A 65 -9.50 -6.90 -29.41
CA LEU A 65 -10.68 -7.06 -30.27
C LEU A 65 -10.52 -6.40 -31.65
N LYS A 66 -9.71 -5.33 -31.76
CA LYS A 66 -9.33 -4.74 -33.06
C LYS A 66 -8.62 -5.72 -34.00
N LEU A 67 -8.07 -6.84 -33.50
CA LEU A 67 -7.54 -7.91 -34.36
C LEU A 67 -8.62 -8.63 -35.16
N LEU A 68 -9.89 -8.46 -34.78
CA LEU A 68 -11.07 -9.00 -35.47
C LEU A 68 -11.61 -8.03 -36.54
N GLU A 69 -10.98 -6.87 -36.75
CA GLU A 69 -11.31 -6.01 -37.89
C GLU A 69 -10.97 -6.73 -39.22
N PRO A 70 -11.81 -6.58 -40.26
CA PRO A 70 -12.94 -5.66 -40.37
C PRO A 70 -14.29 -6.26 -39.94
N THR A 71 -14.33 -7.44 -39.33
CA THR A 71 -15.59 -8.08 -38.88
C THR A 71 -16.16 -7.37 -37.66
N LEU A 72 -15.32 -6.90 -36.74
CA LEU A 72 -15.73 -6.00 -35.67
C LEU A 72 -15.79 -4.55 -36.18
N ARG A 73 -16.95 -3.88 -36.08
CA ARG A 73 -17.12 -2.47 -36.46
C ARG A 73 -18.05 -1.74 -35.50
N ARG A 74 -17.93 -0.42 -35.44
CA ARG A 74 -18.92 0.41 -34.73
C ARG A 74 -20.22 0.44 -35.53
N VAL A 75 -21.34 0.26 -34.85
CA VAL A 75 -22.66 0.57 -35.40
C VAL A 75 -22.69 2.06 -35.75
N GLY A 76 -23.24 2.46 -36.90
CA GLY A 76 -23.54 3.87 -37.25
C GLY A 76 -22.36 4.85 -37.45
N GLY A 77 -21.12 4.46 -37.13
CA GLY A 77 -19.90 5.25 -37.37
C GLY A 77 -19.67 6.41 -36.40
N LYS A 78 -20.54 6.65 -35.41
CA LYS A 78 -20.36 7.72 -34.42
C LYS A 78 -19.46 7.28 -33.26
N GLN A 79 -18.86 8.25 -32.57
CA GLN A 79 -17.93 7.97 -31.46
C GLN A 79 -18.60 7.35 -30.21
N ASN A 80 -19.92 7.44 -30.08
CA ASN A 80 -20.67 6.93 -28.92
C ASN A 80 -21.38 5.58 -29.17
N GLU A 81 -21.24 4.99 -30.35
CA GLU A 81 -21.90 3.72 -30.68
C GLU A 81 -20.99 2.52 -30.39
N PRO A 82 -21.56 1.39 -29.90
CA PRO A 82 -20.79 0.22 -29.53
C PRO A 82 -20.23 -0.51 -30.77
N TYR A 83 -19.15 -1.26 -30.55
CA TYR A 83 -18.58 -2.21 -31.48
C TYR A 83 -19.40 -3.50 -31.48
N CYS A 84 -19.81 -3.92 -32.67
CA CYS A 84 -20.56 -5.15 -32.93
C CYS A 84 -19.82 -6.01 -33.96
N LEU A 85 -20.08 -7.31 -33.93
CA LEU A 85 -19.61 -8.24 -34.96
C LEU A 85 -20.56 -8.20 -36.17
N HIS A 86 -19.99 -8.03 -37.36
CA HIS A 86 -20.67 -8.01 -38.64
C HIS A 86 -20.14 -9.13 -39.54
N GLY A 87 -20.97 -10.14 -39.79
CA GLY A 87 -20.60 -11.30 -40.60
C GLY A 87 -19.82 -12.37 -39.83
N GLU A 88 -19.34 -13.39 -40.55
CA GLU A 88 -18.61 -14.51 -39.97
C GLU A 88 -17.13 -14.18 -39.72
N LEU A 89 -16.58 -14.68 -38.62
CA LEU A 89 -15.15 -14.57 -38.31
C LEU A 89 -14.34 -15.61 -39.10
N LEU A 90 -13.31 -15.15 -39.83
CA LEU A 90 -12.41 -16.05 -40.54
C LEU A 90 -11.57 -16.87 -39.52
N PRO A 91 -11.32 -18.17 -39.75
CA PRO A 91 -10.52 -19.00 -38.83
C PRO A 91 -9.12 -18.45 -38.55
N THR A 92 -8.51 -17.78 -39.54
CA THR A 92 -7.19 -17.15 -39.42
C THR A 92 -7.20 -15.91 -38.55
N GLN A 93 -8.26 -15.09 -38.62
CA GLN A 93 -8.46 -13.94 -37.73
C GLN A 93 -8.63 -14.41 -36.29
N PHE A 94 -9.48 -15.42 -36.07
CA PHE A 94 -9.73 -15.97 -34.74
C PHE A 94 -8.47 -16.63 -34.14
N SER A 95 -7.70 -17.36 -34.95
CA SER A 95 -6.42 -17.96 -34.52
C SER A 95 -5.40 -16.90 -34.10
N ARG A 96 -5.33 -15.77 -34.83
CA ARG A 96 -4.48 -14.63 -34.44
C ARG A 96 -4.95 -14.01 -33.13
N PHE A 97 -6.26 -13.81 -32.98
CA PHE A 97 -6.86 -13.34 -31.72
C PHE A 97 -6.47 -14.25 -30.55
N GLN A 98 -6.66 -15.57 -30.68
CA GLN A 98 -6.34 -16.55 -29.65
C GLN A 98 -4.85 -16.54 -29.28
N LYS A 99 -3.96 -16.43 -30.27
CA LYS A 99 -2.51 -16.33 -30.03
C LYS A 99 -2.19 -15.14 -29.13
N HIS A 100 -2.66 -13.94 -29.48
CA HIS A 100 -2.39 -12.75 -28.68
C HIS A 100 -3.08 -12.79 -27.32
N ALA A 101 -4.29 -13.35 -27.26
CA ALA A 101 -5.04 -13.52 -26.02
C ALA A 101 -4.31 -14.38 -24.99
N SER A 102 -3.56 -15.40 -25.44
CA SER A 102 -2.79 -16.29 -24.57
C SER A 102 -1.63 -15.62 -23.81
N TYR A 103 -1.16 -14.44 -24.27
CA TYR A 103 -0.11 -13.71 -23.58
C TYR A 103 -0.65 -12.78 -22.49
N ILE A 104 -1.94 -12.41 -22.54
CA ILE A 104 -2.53 -11.41 -21.65
C ILE A 104 -2.67 -11.99 -20.24
N ARG A 105 -2.02 -11.33 -19.27
CA ARG A 105 -2.11 -11.66 -17.85
C ARG A 105 -2.81 -10.58 -17.03
N THR A 106 -2.80 -9.34 -17.52
CA THR A 106 -3.43 -8.19 -16.85
C THR A 106 -4.22 -7.39 -17.89
N THR A 107 -5.50 -7.12 -17.61
CA THR A 107 -6.31 -6.19 -18.42
C THR A 107 -7.31 -5.43 -17.57
N ASP A 108 -7.68 -4.25 -18.05
CA ASP A 108 -8.80 -3.47 -17.54
C ASP A 108 -9.96 -3.51 -18.54
N LEU A 109 -11.17 -3.82 -18.06
CA LEU A 109 -12.41 -3.74 -18.83
C LEU A 109 -13.14 -2.40 -18.61
N ALA A 110 -12.71 -1.59 -17.63
CA ALA A 110 -13.41 -0.38 -17.21
C ALA A 110 -13.63 0.61 -18.36
N ASP A 111 -12.64 0.75 -19.23
CA ASP A 111 -12.68 1.65 -20.39
C ASP A 111 -13.53 1.13 -21.56
N THR A 112 -14.06 -0.10 -21.48
CA THR A 112 -14.73 -0.77 -22.62
C THR A 112 -16.17 -1.22 -22.38
N SER A 113 -16.67 -1.12 -21.14
CA SER A 113 -17.99 -1.62 -20.74
C SER A 113 -19.18 -1.06 -21.54
N ASN A 114 -19.05 0.15 -22.08
CA ASN A 114 -20.06 0.77 -22.96
C ASN A 114 -19.65 0.80 -24.44
N LEU A 115 -18.42 0.39 -24.76
CA LEU A 115 -17.90 0.42 -26.12
C LEU A 115 -18.14 -0.87 -26.89
N ILE A 116 -18.36 -2.01 -26.23
CA ILE A 116 -18.48 -3.31 -26.91
C ILE A 116 -19.83 -3.92 -26.60
N ASP A 117 -20.55 -4.34 -27.63
CA ASP A 117 -21.81 -5.03 -27.44
C ASP A 117 -21.62 -6.38 -26.72
N PRO A 118 -22.44 -6.72 -25.70
CA PRO A 118 -22.33 -7.98 -24.96
C PRO A 118 -22.32 -9.25 -25.83
N THR A 119 -23.00 -9.24 -26.97
CA THR A 119 -23.10 -10.39 -27.88
C THR A 119 -21.75 -10.77 -28.49
N VAL A 120 -20.80 -9.83 -28.57
CA VAL A 120 -19.42 -10.09 -29.03
C VAL A 120 -18.75 -11.13 -28.15
N PHE A 121 -18.83 -10.99 -26.83
CA PHE A 121 -18.23 -11.93 -25.89
C PHE A 121 -18.90 -13.30 -25.93
N MET A 122 -20.22 -13.33 -26.06
CA MET A 122 -20.98 -14.58 -26.20
C MET A 122 -20.57 -15.35 -27.46
N TYR A 123 -20.43 -14.66 -28.60
CA TYR A 123 -20.01 -15.27 -29.85
C TYR A 123 -18.57 -15.79 -29.78
N LEU A 124 -17.65 -15.01 -29.21
CA LEU A 124 -16.26 -15.43 -29.04
C LEU A 124 -16.13 -16.63 -28.08
N ALA A 125 -16.93 -16.67 -27.01
CA ALA A 125 -16.98 -17.81 -26.10
C ALA A 125 -17.47 -19.07 -26.80
N HIS A 126 -18.50 -18.94 -27.65
CA HIS A 126 -19.01 -20.04 -28.46
C HIS A 126 -17.93 -20.59 -29.40
N LEU A 127 -17.23 -19.71 -30.14
CA LEU A 127 -16.11 -20.09 -30.99
C LEU A 127 -14.94 -20.70 -30.21
N ASN A 128 -14.76 -20.32 -28.95
CA ASN A 128 -13.73 -20.87 -28.08
C ASN A 128 -14.18 -22.15 -27.35
N HIS A 129 -15.30 -22.76 -27.75
CA HIS A 129 -15.89 -23.96 -27.14
C HIS A 129 -16.22 -23.80 -25.65
N GLY A 130 -16.69 -22.62 -25.26
CA GLY A 130 -17.00 -22.29 -23.86
C GLY A 130 -15.77 -22.07 -22.99
N ARG A 131 -14.55 -22.12 -23.54
CA ARG A 131 -13.34 -21.80 -22.80
C ARG A 131 -13.19 -20.28 -22.66
N PRO A 132 -12.58 -19.80 -21.55
CA PRO A 132 -12.28 -18.38 -21.37
C PRO A 132 -11.47 -17.81 -22.53
N ILE A 133 -11.85 -16.64 -23.05
CA ILE A 133 -11.15 -15.98 -24.16
C ILE A 133 -9.75 -15.49 -23.75
N LEU A 134 -9.50 -15.25 -22.46
CA LEU A 134 -8.21 -14.84 -21.91
C LEU A 134 -7.66 -15.93 -20.96
N PRO A 135 -7.12 -17.04 -21.49
CA PRO A 135 -6.81 -18.24 -20.69
C PRO A 135 -5.67 -18.05 -19.69
N ALA A 136 -4.77 -17.08 -19.89
CA ALA A 136 -3.63 -16.80 -19.02
C ALA A 136 -3.84 -15.60 -18.09
N LEU A 137 -5.09 -15.11 -17.98
CA LEU A 137 -5.41 -13.94 -17.17
C LEU A 137 -5.19 -14.22 -15.69
N GLN A 138 -4.44 -13.34 -15.03
CA GLN A 138 -4.12 -13.41 -13.61
C GLN A 138 -4.77 -12.25 -12.85
N GLN A 139 -4.82 -11.07 -13.47
CA GLN A 139 -5.36 -9.85 -12.88
C GLN A 139 -6.40 -9.24 -13.80
N PHE A 140 -7.58 -8.97 -13.26
CA PHE A 140 -8.69 -8.42 -14.03
C PHE A 140 -9.34 -7.25 -13.29
N SER A 141 -9.36 -6.08 -13.93
CA SER A 141 -10.20 -4.96 -13.49
C SER A 141 -11.49 -4.95 -14.29
N TRP A 142 -12.62 -4.93 -13.58
CA TRP A 142 -13.95 -5.04 -14.16
C TRP A 142 -14.87 -3.94 -13.64
N PHE A 143 -15.33 -3.09 -14.55
CA PHE A 143 -16.35 -2.09 -14.25
C PHE A 143 -17.74 -2.64 -14.55
N GLN A 144 -18.59 -2.61 -13.53
CA GLN A 144 -19.95 -3.11 -13.62
C GLN A 144 -20.93 -1.95 -13.65
N SER A 145 -21.47 -1.66 -14.85
CA SER A 145 -22.63 -0.77 -15.03
C SER A 145 -23.96 -1.53 -15.07
N ILE A 146 -23.94 -2.81 -15.47
CA ILE A 146 -25.11 -3.71 -15.52
C ILE A 146 -24.66 -5.12 -15.09
N PRO A 147 -25.40 -5.82 -14.21
CA PRO A 147 -25.09 -7.20 -13.87
C PRO A 147 -25.54 -8.15 -14.97
N VAL A 148 -24.68 -8.37 -15.96
CA VAL A 148 -24.83 -9.47 -16.90
C VAL A 148 -23.71 -10.48 -16.65
N THR A 149 -24.06 -11.55 -15.93
CA THR A 149 -23.17 -12.62 -15.46
C THR A 149 -22.52 -13.44 -16.57
N ALA A 150 -23.10 -13.49 -17.77
CA ALA A 150 -22.60 -14.31 -18.89
C ALA A 150 -21.26 -13.81 -19.51
N GLN A 151 -20.93 -12.52 -19.33
CA GLN A 151 -19.68 -11.95 -19.85
C GLN A 151 -18.46 -12.39 -19.03
N LEU A 152 -18.62 -12.59 -17.73
CA LEU A 152 -17.50 -12.97 -16.89
C LEU A 152 -17.01 -14.39 -17.17
N THR A 153 -17.92 -15.36 -17.25
CA THR A 153 -17.56 -16.77 -17.49
C THR A 153 -16.93 -16.97 -18.86
N SER A 154 -17.25 -16.11 -19.83
CA SER A 154 -16.63 -16.13 -21.16
C SER A 154 -15.23 -15.52 -21.19
N ILE A 155 -14.92 -14.58 -20.30
CA ILE A 155 -13.67 -13.82 -20.30
C ILE A 155 -12.66 -14.39 -19.29
N VAL A 156 -13.11 -14.66 -18.08
CA VAL A 156 -12.27 -14.89 -16.91
C VAL A 156 -11.99 -16.38 -16.70
N PRO A 157 -10.71 -16.79 -16.63
CA PRO A 157 -10.36 -18.16 -16.30
C PRO A 157 -10.47 -18.41 -14.79
N LYS A 158 -10.69 -19.68 -14.41
CA LYS A 158 -10.72 -20.11 -13.00
C LYS A 158 -9.39 -19.88 -12.27
N SER A 159 -8.30 -19.71 -13.01
CA SER A 159 -6.96 -19.42 -12.50
C SER A 159 -6.72 -17.93 -12.18
N LEU A 160 -7.74 -17.07 -12.28
CA LEU A 160 -7.62 -15.66 -11.91
C LEU A 160 -7.25 -15.55 -10.43
N ARG A 161 -6.27 -14.70 -10.13
CA ARG A 161 -5.78 -14.46 -8.76
C ARG A 161 -6.24 -13.12 -8.20
N ASP A 162 -6.27 -12.08 -9.03
CA ASP A 162 -6.62 -10.73 -8.61
C ASP A 162 -7.82 -10.19 -9.39
N LEU A 163 -8.89 -9.84 -8.68
CA LEU A 163 -10.11 -9.25 -9.24
C LEU A 163 -10.37 -7.88 -8.63
N TYR A 164 -10.44 -6.85 -9.47
CA TYR A 164 -10.78 -5.48 -9.09
C TYR A 164 -12.15 -5.13 -9.65
N LEU A 165 -13.19 -5.24 -8.83
CA LEU A 165 -14.59 -4.98 -9.16
C LEU A 165 -14.94 -3.51 -8.89
N HIS A 166 -15.16 -2.73 -9.95
CA HIS A 166 -15.61 -1.35 -9.86
C HIS A 166 -17.14 -1.28 -10.06
N LEU A 167 -17.87 -1.05 -8.97
CA LEU A 167 -19.31 -0.88 -8.96
C LEU A 167 -19.66 0.53 -9.46
N GLY A 168 -20.25 0.62 -10.65
CA GLY A 168 -20.64 1.89 -11.27
C GLY A 168 -21.83 2.55 -10.57
N HIS A 169 -22.09 3.81 -10.96
CA HIS A 169 -23.26 4.55 -10.50
C HIS A 169 -24.55 3.89 -11.02
N ARG A 170 -25.59 3.82 -10.18
CA ARG A 170 -26.88 3.22 -10.53
C ARG A 170 -27.42 3.75 -11.86
N ASN A 171 -27.72 2.86 -12.80
CA ASN A 171 -28.49 3.22 -13.98
C ASN A 171 -29.92 3.62 -13.55
N GLY A 172 -30.46 4.65 -14.21
CA GLY A 172 -31.66 5.41 -13.81
C GLY A 172 -32.80 4.56 -13.23
N GLY A 173 -33.13 4.81 -11.95
CA GLY A 173 -34.34 4.33 -11.27
C GLY A 173 -34.20 3.07 -10.41
N MET A 174 -33.08 2.34 -10.43
CA MET A 174 -32.91 1.13 -9.61
C MET A 174 -32.83 1.46 -8.11
N SER A 175 -33.59 0.74 -7.29
CA SER A 175 -33.54 0.88 -5.82
C SER A 175 -32.26 0.27 -5.23
N ASP A 176 -31.83 0.83 -4.10
CA ASP A 176 -30.65 0.40 -3.31
C ASP A 176 -30.69 -1.11 -3.04
N LYS A 177 -31.85 -1.59 -2.58
CA LYS A 177 -32.06 -3.00 -2.24
C LYS A 177 -31.90 -3.92 -3.45
N ALA A 178 -32.39 -3.51 -4.62
CA ALA A 178 -32.26 -4.30 -5.84
C ALA A 178 -30.79 -4.40 -6.28
N PHE A 179 -30.07 -3.27 -6.27
CA PHE A 179 -28.66 -3.23 -6.61
C PHE A 179 -27.82 -4.10 -5.65
N THR A 180 -27.97 -3.91 -4.33
CA THR A 180 -27.28 -4.71 -3.30
C THR A 180 -27.55 -6.21 -3.47
N THR A 181 -28.80 -6.60 -3.77
CA THR A 181 -29.15 -8.02 -3.98
C THR A 181 -28.46 -8.60 -5.22
N GLN A 182 -28.35 -7.83 -6.30
CA GLN A 182 -27.65 -8.25 -7.52
C GLN A 182 -26.15 -8.41 -7.29
N ILE A 183 -25.53 -7.50 -6.53
CA ILE A 183 -24.10 -7.61 -6.19
C ILE A 183 -23.84 -8.80 -5.26
N ILE A 184 -24.68 -9.06 -4.26
CA ILE A 184 -24.57 -10.26 -3.43
C ILE A 184 -24.65 -11.53 -4.29
N ALA A 185 -25.60 -11.60 -5.23
CA ALA A 185 -25.73 -12.74 -6.13
C ALA A 185 -24.48 -12.91 -7.03
N LEU A 186 -23.94 -11.81 -7.54
CA LEU A 186 -22.68 -11.83 -8.30
C LEU A 186 -21.52 -12.36 -7.45
N LEU A 187 -21.32 -11.82 -6.24
CA LEU A 187 -20.21 -12.25 -5.37
C LEU A 187 -20.31 -13.75 -5.05
N ARG A 188 -21.52 -14.28 -4.84
CA ARG A 188 -21.74 -15.73 -4.68
C ARG A 188 -21.42 -16.54 -5.93
N LEU A 189 -21.64 -15.99 -7.12
CA LEU A 189 -21.24 -16.66 -8.35
C LEU A 189 -19.71 -16.68 -8.47
N LEU A 190 -19.07 -15.56 -8.13
CA LEU A 190 -17.61 -15.42 -8.19
C LEU A 190 -16.90 -16.39 -7.24
N THR A 191 -17.47 -16.68 -6.05
CA THR A 191 -16.90 -17.71 -5.16
C THR A 191 -16.90 -19.11 -5.78
N LEU A 192 -17.85 -19.41 -6.67
CA LEU A 192 -17.93 -20.69 -7.36
C LEU A 192 -17.01 -20.75 -8.59
N GLU A 193 -16.86 -19.63 -9.29
CA GLU A 193 -16.09 -19.57 -10.54
C GLU A 193 -14.59 -19.31 -10.31
N LEU A 194 -14.21 -18.65 -9.21
CA LEU A 194 -12.85 -18.20 -8.92
C LEU A 194 -12.30 -18.81 -7.61
N PRO A 195 -12.08 -20.13 -7.55
CA PRO A 195 -11.65 -20.81 -6.33
C PRO A 195 -10.20 -20.48 -5.90
N PHE A 196 -9.39 -19.94 -6.81
CA PHE A 196 -7.98 -19.57 -6.58
C PHE A 196 -7.76 -18.06 -6.43
N LEU A 197 -8.83 -17.31 -6.10
CA LEU A 197 -8.75 -15.87 -5.96
C LEU A 197 -7.99 -15.50 -4.67
N GLU A 198 -6.87 -14.79 -4.85
CA GLU A 198 -5.97 -14.34 -3.77
C GLU A 198 -6.27 -12.88 -3.37
N THR A 199 -6.66 -12.04 -4.34
CA THR A 199 -7.02 -10.64 -4.10
C THR A 199 -8.39 -10.32 -4.66
N LEU A 200 -9.27 -9.76 -3.82
CA LEU A 200 -10.54 -9.17 -4.21
C LEU A 200 -10.57 -7.72 -3.80
N ALA A 201 -10.73 -6.82 -4.76
CA ALA A 201 -10.96 -5.41 -4.52
C ALA A 201 -12.34 -5.02 -5.02
N VAL A 202 -13.16 -4.39 -4.18
CA VAL A 202 -14.48 -3.87 -4.53
C VAL A 202 -14.48 -2.37 -4.30
N PHE A 203 -14.70 -1.62 -5.37
CA PHE A 203 -14.73 -0.15 -5.38
C PHE A 203 -16.14 0.32 -5.74
N GLY A 204 -16.54 1.50 -5.27
CA GLY A 204 -17.83 2.12 -5.67
C GLY A 204 -18.89 1.95 -4.59
N ASP A 205 -20.16 1.76 -4.95
CA ASP A 205 -21.29 1.68 -4.00
C ASP A 205 -21.24 0.38 -3.13
N CYS A 206 -20.25 0.30 -2.22
CA CYS A 206 -20.00 -0.80 -1.31
C CYS A 206 -21.05 -0.86 -0.19
N HIS A 207 -21.64 -2.04 0.04
CA HIS A 207 -22.61 -2.31 1.10
C HIS A 207 -22.05 -3.37 2.08
N PRO A 208 -22.24 -3.23 3.40
CA PRO A 208 -21.66 -4.14 4.40
C PRO A 208 -22.04 -5.61 4.22
N SER A 209 -23.23 -5.88 3.69
CA SER A 209 -23.69 -7.23 3.40
C SER A 209 -22.87 -7.96 2.33
N TYR A 210 -21.94 -7.28 1.64
CA TYR A 210 -21.02 -7.93 0.71
C TYR A 210 -20.02 -8.82 1.44
N ILE A 211 -19.81 -8.61 2.74
CA ILE A 211 -18.90 -9.46 3.53
C ILE A 211 -19.35 -10.92 3.59
N PHE A 212 -20.67 -11.18 3.60
CA PHE A 212 -21.22 -12.52 3.71
C PHE A 212 -20.87 -13.42 2.52
N PRO A 213 -21.08 -13.01 1.25
CA PRO A 213 -20.60 -13.81 0.13
C PRO A 213 -19.07 -13.83 0.02
N ILE A 214 -18.36 -12.78 0.45
CA ILE A 214 -16.89 -12.74 0.42
C ILE A 214 -16.27 -13.79 1.34
N ALA A 215 -16.92 -14.14 2.46
CA ALA A 215 -16.50 -15.24 3.32
C ALA A 215 -16.46 -16.61 2.60
N GLY A 216 -17.05 -16.74 1.41
CA GLY A 216 -16.95 -17.94 0.58
C GLY A 216 -15.65 -18.08 -0.22
N PHE A 217 -14.75 -17.08 -0.22
CA PHE A 217 -13.44 -17.19 -0.86
C PHE A 217 -12.42 -17.80 0.11
N HIS A 218 -12.03 -19.05 -0.12
CA HIS A 218 -11.16 -19.81 0.78
C HIS A 218 -9.66 -19.58 0.60
N GLN A 219 -9.24 -18.90 -0.47
CA GLN A 219 -7.82 -18.58 -0.74
C GLN A 219 -7.53 -17.08 -0.68
N LEU A 220 -8.47 -16.29 -0.15
CA LEU A 220 -8.36 -14.85 -0.16
C LEU A 220 -7.26 -14.40 0.81
N CYS A 221 -6.23 -13.75 0.29
CA CYS A 221 -5.16 -13.15 1.08
C CYS A 221 -5.40 -11.65 1.30
N SER A 222 -5.91 -10.95 0.28
CA SER A 222 -6.09 -9.51 0.32
C SER A 222 -7.51 -9.11 -0.08
N LEU A 223 -8.18 -8.39 0.82
CA LEU A 223 -9.51 -7.83 0.59
C LEU A 223 -9.42 -6.30 0.60
N VAL A 224 -9.89 -5.66 -0.47
CA VAL A 224 -9.95 -4.19 -0.57
C VAL A 224 -11.42 -3.78 -0.74
N LEU A 225 -11.93 -2.91 0.13
CA LEU A 225 -13.31 -2.43 0.13
C LEU A 225 -13.34 -0.90 0.17
N GLU A 226 -13.38 -0.26 -0.99
CA GLU A 226 -13.31 1.20 -1.09
C GLU A 226 -14.66 1.85 -1.46
N ARG A 227 -14.83 3.09 -0.99
CA ARG A 227 -15.95 4.03 -1.21
C ARG A 227 -17.31 3.61 -0.65
N TRP A 228 -17.37 3.22 0.62
CA TRP A 228 -18.64 2.87 1.27
C TRP A 228 -19.64 4.03 1.21
N ARG A 229 -20.85 3.76 0.73
CA ARG A 229 -21.96 4.73 0.74
C ARG A 229 -22.88 4.56 1.94
N TYR A 230 -22.79 3.40 2.61
CA TYR A 230 -23.67 3.02 3.70
C TYR A 230 -22.86 2.77 4.97
N PRO A 231 -23.43 3.07 6.15
CA PRO A 231 -22.81 2.74 7.43
C PRO A 231 -22.53 1.24 7.52
N LEU A 232 -21.38 0.90 8.10
CA LEU A 232 -20.95 -0.46 8.43
C LEU A 232 -21.97 -1.16 9.34
N THR A 233 -22.97 -1.81 8.74
CA THR A 233 -24.05 -2.52 9.42
C THR A 233 -24.08 -3.96 8.93
N PHE A 234 -23.52 -4.88 9.71
CA PHE A 234 -23.58 -6.30 9.38
C PHE A 234 -24.97 -6.82 9.74
N HIS A 235 -25.89 -6.74 8.78
CA HIS A 235 -27.17 -7.42 8.87
C HIS A 235 -27.23 -8.56 7.87
N GLN A 236 -27.53 -9.76 8.34
CA GLN A 236 -28.07 -10.80 7.47
C GLN A 236 -29.42 -10.28 6.93
N PRO A 237 -29.62 -10.16 5.60
CA PRO A 237 -30.87 -9.63 5.07
C PRO A 237 -32.06 -10.50 5.54
N LYS A 238 -33.01 -9.90 6.27
CA LYS A 238 -34.28 -10.58 6.61
C LYS A 238 -34.97 -10.98 5.30
N GLY A 239 -35.05 -12.28 5.03
CA GLY A 239 -35.53 -12.85 3.77
C GLY A 239 -34.62 -13.92 3.15
N LEU A 240 -33.42 -14.15 3.69
CA LEU A 240 -32.52 -15.24 3.29
C LEU A 240 -32.44 -16.33 4.37
N SER A 241 -33.59 -16.75 4.91
CA SER A 241 -33.75 -17.75 5.99
C SER A 241 -33.37 -19.20 5.61
N GLY A 242 -32.54 -19.39 4.58
CA GLY A 242 -32.07 -20.70 4.11
C GLY A 242 -30.56 -20.91 4.22
N LEU A 243 -29.80 -19.95 4.79
CA LEU A 243 -28.33 -19.95 4.78
C LEU A 243 -27.76 -19.87 6.20
N GLU A 244 -28.24 -20.74 7.09
CA GLU A 244 -27.84 -20.85 8.50
C GLU A 244 -26.48 -21.56 8.74
N ARG A 245 -25.57 -21.61 7.74
CA ARG A 245 -24.38 -22.49 7.85
C ARG A 245 -23.02 -21.92 7.46
N SER A 246 -22.90 -20.71 6.90
CA SER A 246 -21.57 -20.12 6.72
C SER A 246 -21.18 -19.40 8.01
N SER A 247 -20.32 -20.04 8.80
CA SER A 247 -19.62 -19.40 9.92
C SER A 247 -19.12 -18.02 9.52
N ASP A 248 -19.38 -17.00 10.35
CA ASP A 248 -19.02 -15.57 10.19
C ASP A 248 -17.49 -15.30 10.19
N LEU A 249 -16.72 -16.22 9.62
CA LEU A 249 -15.28 -16.26 9.60
C LEU A 249 -14.81 -15.77 8.24
N ILE A 250 -14.04 -14.68 8.26
CA ILE A 250 -13.39 -14.15 7.08
C ILE A 250 -11.91 -14.52 7.19
N GLU A 251 -11.46 -15.34 6.26
CA GLU A 251 -10.06 -15.70 6.08
C GLU A 251 -9.46 -14.72 5.07
N ALA A 252 -9.00 -13.56 5.56
CA ALA A 252 -8.23 -12.61 4.78
C ALA A 252 -7.05 -12.15 5.64
N THR A 253 -5.84 -12.17 5.10
CA THR A 253 -4.63 -11.72 5.81
C THR A 253 -4.47 -10.20 5.80
N LYS A 254 -4.98 -9.55 4.75
CA LYS A 254 -4.94 -8.10 4.58
C LYS A 254 -6.31 -7.54 4.25
N LEU A 255 -6.70 -6.45 4.92
CA LEU A 255 -7.91 -5.69 4.66
C LEU A 255 -7.56 -4.22 4.42
N ILE A 256 -7.92 -3.67 3.26
CA ILE A 256 -7.89 -2.22 2.99
C ILE A 256 -9.33 -1.75 2.89
N THR A 257 -9.73 -0.72 3.62
CA THR A 257 -11.12 -0.24 3.56
C THR A 257 -11.24 1.27 3.72
N THR A 258 -12.20 1.88 3.02
CA THR A 258 -12.51 3.31 3.21
C THR A 258 -13.95 3.45 3.70
N THR A 259 -14.19 3.79 4.95
CA THR A 259 -15.57 3.86 5.48
C THR A 259 -16.36 5.03 4.88
N GLY A 260 -17.69 5.07 4.99
CA GLY A 260 -18.46 6.22 4.50
C GLY A 260 -19.92 6.27 4.97
N ALA A 261 -20.35 7.49 5.28
CA ALA A 261 -21.65 8.01 5.70
C ALA A 261 -22.34 7.34 6.92
N ALA A 262 -22.91 8.21 7.76
CA ALA A 262 -23.19 8.01 9.18
C ALA A 262 -24.22 6.93 9.56
N LEU A 263 -24.02 6.51 10.82
CA LEU A 263 -24.71 5.58 11.71
C LEU A 263 -26.20 5.28 11.48
N ALA A 264 -26.51 3.99 11.36
CA ALA A 264 -27.72 3.44 11.98
C ALA A 264 -27.51 1.96 12.35
N THR A 265 -27.67 1.64 13.64
CA THR A 265 -27.79 0.29 14.24
C THR A 265 -26.61 -0.67 14.10
N ILE A 266 -25.87 -0.82 15.21
CA ILE A 266 -24.87 -1.86 15.43
C ILE A 266 -25.58 -3.23 15.39
N SER A 267 -25.10 -4.15 14.56
CA SER A 267 -25.46 -5.58 14.67
C SER A 267 -24.36 -6.48 14.09
N THR A 268 -24.29 -7.66 14.71
CA THR A 268 -23.37 -8.81 14.62
C THR A 268 -21.88 -8.52 14.41
N PRO A 269 -21.00 -8.97 15.32
CA PRO A 269 -19.57 -8.81 15.15
C PRO A 269 -19.03 -9.69 14.01
N ALA A 270 -18.26 -9.10 13.10
CA ALA A 270 -17.49 -9.83 12.09
C ALA A 270 -16.18 -10.33 12.71
N ARG A 271 -15.87 -11.62 12.51
CA ARG A 271 -14.67 -12.26 13.09
C ARG A 271 -13.66 -12.55 11.99
N PHE A 272 -12.56 -11.80 12.00
CA PHE A 272 -11.42 -11.98 11.11
C PHE A 272 -10.34 -12.79 11.82
N GLN A 273 -10.33 -14.11 11.67
CA GLN A 273 -9.41 -14.97 12.43
C GLN A 273 -7.96 -14.93 11.92
N THR A 274 -7.76 -14.58 10.64
CA THR A 274 -6.45 -14.62 9.98
C THR A 274 -5.91 -13.23 9.63
N LEU A 275 -6.63 -12.15 9.97
CA LEU A 275 -6.26 -10.79 9.57
C LEU A 275 -5.02 -10.34 10.31
N GLU A 276 -3.93 -10.14 9.57
CA GLU A 276 -2.63 -9.68 10.07
C GLU A 276 -2.38 -8.20 9.74
N GLU A 277 -2.90 -7.70 8.62
CA GLU A 277 -2.73 -6.32 8.16
C GLU A 277 -4.07 -5.64 7.93
N LEU A 278 -4.27 -4.46 8.52
CA LEU A 278 -5.46 -3.64 8.33
C LEU A 278 -5.06 -2.22 7.97
N GLU A 279 -5.54 -1.72 6.83
CA GLU A 279 -5.40 -0.33 6.39
C GLU A 279 -6.79 0.29 6.27
N VAL A 280 -7.02 1.40 6.95
CA VAL A 280 -8.33 2.04 7.02
C VAL A 280 -8.22 3.53 6.76
N LEU A 281 -8.92 4.01 5.73
CA LEU A 281 -9.19 5.43 5.54
C LEU A 281 -10.59 5.76 6.07
N THR A 282 -10.68 6.46 7.20
CA THR A 282 -11.94 6.61 7.95
C THR A 282 -12.18 8.04 8.45
N ASP A 283 -13.37 8.33 8.95
CA ASP A 283 -13.54 9.35 9.98
C ASP A 283 -13.55 8.73 11.39
N LEU A 284 -13.69 9.55 12.43
CA LEU A 284 -13.62 9.06 13.80
C LEU A 284 -14.82 8.19 14.20
N GLU A 285 -16.03 8.58 13.79
CA GLU A 285 -17.26 7.88 14.18
C GLU A 285 -17.32 6.51 13.50
N GLU A 286 -17.04 6.48 12.20
CA GLU A 286 -17.00 5.28 11.38
C GLU A 286 -15.90 4.32 11.86
N GLY A 287 -14.72 4.84 12.19
CA GLY A 287 -13.63 4.05 12.75
C GLY A 287 -14.02 3.41 14.07
N THR A 288 -14.70 4.17 14.94
CA THR A 288 -15.20 3.67 16.23
C THR A 288 -16.18 2.51 16.01
N VAL A 289 -17.10 2.65 15.05
CA VAL A 289 -18.05 1.59 14.69
C VAL A 289 -17.31 0.36 14.19
N LEU A 290 -16.37 0.52 13.25
CA LEU A 290 -15.58 -0.57 12.68
C LEU A 290 -14.91 -1.40 13.79
N PHE A 291 -14.18 -0.75 14.69
CA PHE A 291 -13.52 -1.46 15.79
C PHE A 291 -14.50 -2.00 16.83
N ALA A 292 -15.74 -1.49 16.93
CA ALA A 292 -16.76 -2.05 17.81
C ALA A 292 -17.31 -3.39 17.32
N ILE A 293 -17.42 -3.55 16.00
CA ILE A 293 -18.00 -4.74 15.38
C ILE A 293 -16.95 -5.73 14.87
N MET A 294 -15.70 -5.30 14.71
CA MET A 294 -14.62 -6.15 14.21
C MET A 294 -13.85 -6.83 15.34
N SER A 295 -13.60 -8.12 15.19
CA SER A 295 -12.65 -8.87 16.01
C SER A 295 -11.54 -9.43 15.13
N ALA A 296 -10.29 -9.01 15.38
CA ALA A 296 -9.10 -9.42 14.63
C ALA A 296 -7.94 -9.77 15.60
N PRO A 297 -7.95 -10.98 16.21
CA PRO A 297 -6.98 -11.34 17.25
C PRO A 297 -5.53 -11.50 16.74
N MET A 298 -5.35 -11.72 15.45
CA MET A 298 -4.04 -11.91 14.81
C MET A 298 -3.49 -10.63 14.19
N LEU A 299 -4.10 -9.47 14.44
CA LEU A 299 -3.72 -8.22 13.80
C LEU A 299 -2.31 -7.77 14.25
N ARG A 300 -1.38 -7.73 13.30
CA ARG A 300 0.04 -7.38 13.51
C ARG A 300 0.38 -5.99 12.99
N SER A 301 -0.31 -5.52 11.97
CA SER A 301 -0.10 -4.23 11.33
C SER A 301 -1.40 -3.47 11.21
N LEU A 302 -1.42 -2.23 11.68
CA LEU A 302 -2.57 -1.34 11.59
C LEU A 302 -2.15 0.01 11.01
N ASP A 303 -2.80 0.42 9.93
CA ASP A 303 -2.70 1.76 9.36
C ASP A 303 -4.08 2.45 9.41
N LEU A 304 -4.15 3.59 10.10
CA LEU A 304 -5.35 4.40 10.22
C LEU A 304 -5.09 5.80 9.68
N THR A 305 -5.76 6.15 8.59
CA THR A 305 -5.75 7.49 8.01
C THR A 305 -7.11 8.16 8.19
N PHE A 306 -7.12 9.38 8.74
CA PHE A 306 -8.36 10.12 9.03
C PHE A 306 -8.65 11.20 7.98
N ARG A 307 -9.81 11.10 7.34
CA ARG A 307 -10.22 12.01 6.25
C ARG A 307 -10.53 13.42 6.71
N SER A 308 -11.01 13.60 7.92
CA SER A 308 -11.49 14.88 8.44
C SER A 308 -10.64 15.32 9.62
N CYS A 309 -10.66 16.62 9.93
CA CYS A 309 -10.06 17.10 11.16
C CYS A 309 -10.81 16.53 12.38
N VAL A 310 -10.07 16.09 13.38
CA VAL A 310 -10.59 15.42 14.58
C VAL A 310 -10.22 16.22 15.83
N GLU A 311 -11.15 16.35 16.76
CA GLU A 311 -10.87 16.92 18.09
C GLU A 311 -9.95 15.98 18.89
N SER A 312 -8.89 16.52 19.49
CA SER A 312 -7.88 15.76 20.26
C SER A 312 -8.51 14.85 21.33
N LYS A 313 -9.48 15.35 22.10
CA LYS A 313 -10.19 14.59 23.14
C LYS A 313 -10.98 13.42 22.57
N LYS A 314 -11.65 13.62 21.43
CA LYS A 314 -12.41 12.55 20.76
C LYS A 314 -11.47 11.50 20.18
N PHE A 315 -10.37 11.95 19.56
CA PHE A 315 -9.34 11.06 19.05
C PHE A 315 -8.68 10.23 20.17
N ARG A 316 -8.40 10.85 21.31
CA ARG A 316 -7.90 10.17 22.51
C ARG A 316 -8.85 9.07 22.97
N ARG A 317 -10.16 9.37 23.10
CA ARG A 317 -11.17 8.37 23.47
C ARG A 317 -11.25 7.21 22.48
N PHE A 318 -11.10 7.50 21.19
CA PHE A 318 -11.02 6.46 20.16
C PHE A 318 -9.80 5.56 20.37
N LEU A 319 -8.62 6.12 20.62
CA LEU A 319 -7.42 5.32 20.92
C LEU A 319 -7.57 4.52 22.22
N ASP A 320 -8.16 5.08 23.28
CA ASP A 320 -8.46 4.34 24.52
C ASP A 320 -9.38 3.13 24.26
N PHE A 321 -10.28 3.23 23.27
CA PHE A 321 -11.16 2.14 22.85
C PHE A 321 -10.48 1.10 21.94
N VAL A 322 -9.59 1.55 21.05
CA VAL A 322 -8.96 0.68 20.04
C VAL A 322 -7.73 -0.04 20.58
N CYS A 323 -6.84 0.63 21.31
CA CYS A 323 -5.55 0.07 21.76
C CYS A 323 -5.70 -1.24 22.55
N PRO A 324 -6.68 -1.42 23.46
CA PRO A 324 -6.87 -2.70 24.17
C PRO A 324 -7.16 -3.89 23.26
N LYS A 325 -7.62 -3.66 22.01
CA LYS A 325 -7.91 -4.70 21.02
C LYS A 325 -6.69 -5.06 20.16
N LEU A 326 -5.59 -4.32 20.30
CA LEU A 326 -4.37 -4.44 19.48
C LEU A 326 -3.25 -5.20 20.20
N THR A 327 -3.59 -6.21 21.02
CA THR A 327 -2.61 -6.90 21.87
C THR A 327 -1.51 -7.62 21.10
N SER A 328 -1.77 -8.04 19.86
CA SER A 328 -0.83 -8.72 18.97
C SER A 328 -0.11 -7.77 18.00
N CYS A 329 -0.40 -6.47 18.08
CA CYS A 329 0.04 -5.49 17.11
C CYS A 329 1.53 -5.15 17.29
N SER A 330 2.25 -5.13 16.18
CA SER A 330 3.69 -4.84 16.11
C SER A 330 4.00 -3.61 15.24
N HIS A 331 3.09 -3.23 14.35
CA HIS A 331 3.24 -2.08 13.47
C HIS A 331 1.99 -1.22 13.55
N ILE A 332 2.16 0.06 13.86
CA ILE A 332 1.05 1.02 13.88
C ILE A 332 1.43 2.29 13.14
N THR A 333 0.55 2.70 12.22
CA THR A 333 0.60 3.99 11.52
C THR A 333 -0.70 4.74 11.80
N LEU A 334 -0.58 5.98 12.25
CA LEU A 334 -1.71 6.87 12.49
C LEU A 334 -1.47 8.17 11.71
N ASP A 335 -2.31 8.48 10.74
CA ASP A 335 -2.34 9.77 10.04
C ASP A 335 -3.62 10.52 10.41
N VAL A 336 -3.49 11.56 11.23
CA VAL A 336 -4.61 12.30 11.79
C VAL A 336 -4.42 13.80 11.66
N ARG A 337 -5.41 14.49 11.10
CA ARG A 337 -5.49 15.95 11.17
C ARG A 337 -6.26 16.33 12.42
N LEU A 338 -5.66 17.12 13.30
CA LEU A 338 -6.34 17.63 14.49
C LEU A 338 -7.00 18.97 14.21
N SER A 339 -8.19 19.19 14.79
CA SER A 339 -8.83 20.51 14.86
C SER A 339 -8.25 21.31 16.02
N HIS A 340 -8.25 22.64 15.89
CA HIS A 340 -7.77 23.53 16.96
C HIS A 340 -8.62 23.38 18.23
N ASP A 341 -8.03 22.86 19.30
CA ASP A 341 -8.59 22.83 20.65
C ASP A 341 -7.68 23.67 21.56
N ALA A 342 -8.24 24.66 22.24
CA ALA A 342 -7.48 25.55 23.12
C ALA A 342 -6.89 24.81 24.33
N GLU A 343 -7.42 23.63 24.67
CA GLU A 343 -7.12 22.93 25.92
C GLU A 343 -6.09 21.79 25.79
N SER A 344 -5.69 21.38 24.57
CA SER A 344 -4.85 20.20 24.38
C SER A 344 -3.61 20.47 23.51
N GLN A 345 -2.55 21.02 24.11
CA GLN A 345 -1.26 21.32 23.43
C GLN A 345 -0.17 20.24 23.64
N LEU A 346 -0.50 19.11 24.26
CA LEU A 346 0.47 18.05 24.58
C LEU A 346 0.27 16.86 23.66
N LEU A 347 1.26 16.54 22.82
CA LEU A 347 1.19 15.35 21.97
C LEU A 347 1.15 14.06 22.83
N MET A 348 1.83 14.07 23.98
CA MET A 348 1.79 12.97 24.95
C MET A 348 0.37 12.62 25.40
N TYR A 349 -0.54 13.60 25.51
CA TYR A 349 -1.94 13.34 25.83
C TYR A 349 -2.61 12.43 24.80
N ILE A 350 -2.27 12.58 23.52
CA ILE A 350 -2.81 11.74 22.43
C ILE A 350 -2.13 10.37 22.41
N LEU A 351 -0.81 10.33 22.63
CA LEU A 351 -0.01 9.10 22.52
C LEU A 351 -0.15 8.15 23.73
N THR A 352 -0.62 8.65 24.88
CA THR A 352 -0.70 7.85 26.12
C THR A 352 -1.33 6.45 25.95
N PRO A 353 -2.44 6.25 25.21
CA PRO A 353 -3.02 4.92 25.03
C PRO A 353 -2.09 3.94 24.31
N LEU A 354 -1.24 4.45 23.41
CA LEU A 354 -0.29 3.63 22.65
C LEU A 354 0.84 3.10 23.54
N LEU A 355 1.09 3.71 24.70
CA LEU A 355 2.15 3.29 25.63
C LEU A 355 1.87 1.92 26.25
N MET A 356 0.63 1.42 26.19
CA MET A 356 0.27 0.08 26.66
C MET A 356 0.76 -1.03 25.71
N LEU A 357 1.03 -0.69 24.44
CA LEU A 357 1.44 -1.63 23.40
C LEU A 357 2.97 -1.81 23.43
N LYS A 358 3.45 -2.71 24.30
CA LYS A 358 4.90 -2.89 24.56
C LYS A 358 5.67 -3.63 23.46
N ASP A 359 4.96 -4.37 22.61
CA ASP A 359 5.53 -5.19 21.54
C ASP A 359 5.64 -4.48 20.19
N LEU A 360 5.37 -3.17 20.15
CA LEU A 360 5.49 -2.37 18.92
C LEU A 360 6.96 -2.33 18.44
N GLN A 361 7.13 -2.68 17.17
CA GLN A 361 8.39 -2.63 16.43
C GLN A 361 8.45 -1.43 15.48
N SER A 362 7.31 -1.02 14.91
CA SER A 362 7.22 0.15 14.05
C SER A 362 6.08 1.05 14.50
N ILE A 363 6.39 2.29 14.81
CA ILE A 363 5.42 3.30 15.23
C ILE A 363 5.56 4.51 14.31
N ALA A 364 4.48 4.88 13.64
CA ALA A 364 4.41 6.09 12.84
C ALA A 364 3.16 6.90 13.24
N VAL A 365 3.36 8.14 13.67
CA VAL A 365 2.28 9.07 14.01
C VAL A 365 2.51 10.35 13.24
N HIS A 366 1.58 10.66 12.35
CA HIS A 366 1.58 11.83 11.49
C HIS A 366 0.41 12.74 11.86
N VAL A 367 0.73 13.99 12.20
CA VAL A 367 -0.20 15.05 12.60
C VAL A 367 0.11 16.32 11.79
N PRO A 368 -0.18 16.34 10.47
CA PRO A 368 0.31 17.37 9.55
C PRO A 368 -0.43 18.73 9.65
N SER A 369 -1.33 18.92 10.63
CA SER A 369 -2.20 20.10 10.71
C SER A 369 -1.45 21.43 10.90
N PHE A 370 -1.99 22.51 10.30
CA PHE A 370 -1.86 23.90 10.77
C PHE A 370 -2.38 24.01 12.23
N PRO A 371 -1.99 25.02 13.04
CA PRO A 371 -2.12 25.04 14.51
C PRO A 371 -3.34 24.28 15.07
N PRO A 372 -3.12 23.42 16.07
CA PRO A 372 -2.36 23.77 17.27
C PRO A 372 -0.89 23.30 17.28
N ASP A 373 -0.02 24.10 17.89
CA ASP A 373 1.34 23.70 18.20
C ASP A 373 1.33 22.66 19.33
N LEU A 374 1.74 21.44 19.01
CA LEU A 374 1.91 20.39 20.02
C LEU A 374 3.31 20.47 20.63
N SER A 375 3.44 20.02 21.86
CA SER A 375 4.73 19.94 22.56
C SER A 375 4.99 18.53 23.08
N LEU A 376 6.27 18.18 23.09
CA LEU A 376 6.84 17.03 23.80
C LEU A 376 8.01 17.54 24.62
N SER A 377 7.97 17.29 25.93
CA SER A 377 9.09 17.56 26.82
C SER A 377 10.15 16.44 26.76
N ASP A 378 11.32 16.67 27.35
CA ASP A 378 12.35 15.63 27.52
C ASP A 378 11.80 14.41 28.30
N GLN A 379 10.99 14.67 29.33
CA GLN A 379 10.34 13.63 30.13
C GLN A 379 9.35 12.81 29.29
N ASP A 380 8.62 13.47 28.37
CA ASP A 380 7.69 12.77 27.48
C ASP A 380 8.43 11.83 26.53
N ILE A 381 9.57 12.26 25.98
CA ILE A 381 10.42 11.39 25.15
C ILE A 381 10.93 10.20 25.97
N SER A 382 11.36 10.44 27.22
CA SER A 382 11.77 9.36 28.11
C SER A 382 10.67 8.32 28.32
N HIS A 383 9.43 8.76 28.57
CA HIS A 383 8.28 7.88 28.69
C HIS A 383 7.97 7.10 27.40
N LEU A 384 8.07 7.74 26.23
CA LEU A 384 7.88 7.08 24.93
C LEU A 384 8.93 5.99 24.71
N ALA A 385 10.21 6.31 24.96
CA ALA A 385 11.32 5.36 24.80
C ALA A 385 11.17 4.15 25.73
N MET A 386 10.84 4.38 27.02
CA MET A 386 10.59 3.31 27.98
C MET A 386 9.35 2.45 27.62
N ALA A 387 8.37 3.02 26.93
CA ALA A 387 7.16 2.30 26.58
C ALA A 387 7.36 1.31 25.42
N TRP A 388 8.32 1.55 24.52
CA TRP A 388 8.52 0.76 23.31
C TRP A 388 9.93 0.18 23.21
N PRO A 389 10.31 -0.74 24.12
CA PRO A 389 11.67 -1.29 24.17
C PRO A 389 12.05 -2.13 22.94
N ARG A 390 11.07 -2.64 22.20
CA ARG A 390 11.25 -3.45 20.98
C ARG A 390 11.18 -2.63 19.69
N ALA A 391 11.10 -1.31 19.78
CA ALA A 391 10.97 -0.43 18.63
C ALA A 391 12.22 -0.50 17.72
N LYS A 392 11.99 -0.77 16.44
CA LYS A 392 12.97 -0.73 15.34
C LYS A 392 12.83 0.54 14.51
N ALA A 393 11.63 1.08 14.42
CA ALA A 393 11.34 2.33 13.72
C ALA A 393 10.34 3.18 14.52
N ILE A 394 10.68 4.45 14.75
CA ILE A 394 9.79 5.43 15.38
C ILE A 394 9.74 6.66 14.47
N THR A 395 8.54 7.10 14.12
CA THR A 395 8.28 8.32 13.38
C THR A 395 7.22 9.13 14.11
N LEU A 396 7.60 10.32 14.57
CA LEU A 396 6.70 11.30 15.17
C LEU A 396 6.77 12.58 14.33
N ASP A 397 5.73 12.80 13.54
CA ASP A 397 5.59 13.97 12.67
C ASP A 397 4.38 14.81 13.12
N TYR A 398 4.62 16.02 13.60
CA TYR A 398 3.65 16.96 14.17
C TYR A 398 4.18 18.40 14.10
N HIS A 399 3.29 19.38 14.16
CA HIS A 399 3.70 20.78 14.27
C HIS A 399 4.10 21.12 15.71
N CYS A 400 5.36 21.54 15.94
CA CYS A 400 5.95 21.67 17.28
C CYS A 400 6.28 23.12 17.69
N SER A 401 5.67 23.73 18.71
CA SER A 401 6.10 25.09 19.15
C SER A 401 7.42 25.07 19.90
N SER A 402 7.55 24.14 20.84
CA SER A 402 8.68 24.00 21.75
C SER A 402 9.37 22.65 21.50
N PRO A 403 10.43 22.60 20.69
CA PRO A 403 11.12 21.36 20.39
C PRO A 403 11.87 20.82 21.62
N PRO A 404 11.89 19.49 21.80
CA PRO A 404 12.68 18.86 22.86
C PRO A 404 14.19 19.03 22.61
N PRO A 405 15.01 19.05 23.67
CA PRO A 405 16.45 19.22 23.54
C PRO A 405 17.10 18.03 22.84
N LEU A 406 18.19 18.26 22.10
CA LEU A 406 18.94 17.19 21.40
C LEU A 406 19.33 16.03 22.35
N SER A 407 19.59 16.33 23.62
CA SER A 407 19.89 15.35 24.66
C SER A 407 18.79 14.30 24.88
N SER A 408 17.52 14.60 24.55
CA SER A 408 16.41 13.66 24.70
C SER A 408 16.60 12.37 23.88
N LEU A 409 17.44 12.39 22.84
CA LEU A 409 17.77 11.20 22.05
C LEU A 409 18.49 10.12 22.86
N ILE A 410 19.13 10.48 23.98
CA ILE A 410 19.76 9.51 24.90
C ILE A 410 18.73 8.49 25.40
N HIS A 411 17.50 8.92 25.68
CA HIS A 411 16.45 8.04 26.18
C HIS A 411 16.13 6.92 25.19
N PHE A 412 16.06 7.21 23.89
CA PHE A 412 15.87 6.18 22.86
C PHE A 412 17.08 5.25 22.76
N ALA A 413 18.30 5.78 22.85
CA ALA A 413 19.50 4.95 22.82
C ALA A 413 19.60 3.99 24.02
N GLN A 414 19.07 4.39 25.18
CA GLN A 414 19.10 3.58 26.39
C GLN A 414 17.97 2.55 26.45
N HIS A 415 16.78 2.92 26.01
CA HIS A 415 15.58 2.10 26.19
C HIS A 415 15.13 1.32 24.95
N CYS A 416 15.59 1.70 23.75
CA CYS A 416 15.21 1.07 22.48
C CYS A 416 16.43 0.49 21.73
N PRO A 417 17.10 -0.57 22.24
CA PRO A 417 18.39 -1.06 21.72
C PRO A 417 18.36 -1.52 20.26
N ASP A 418 17.20 -1.95 19.77
CA ASP A 418 17.01 -2.44 18.40
C ASP A 418 16.64 -1.32 17.40
N LEU A 419 16.56 -0.06 17.85
CA LEU A 419 16.09 1.05 17.02
C LEU A 419 17.06 1.31 15.85
N LYS A 420 16.55 1.20 14.62
CA LYS A 420 17.29 1.42 13.37
C LYS A 420 16.93 2.73 12.68
N SER A 421 15.70 3.21 12.89
CA SER A 421 15.17 4.40 12.24
C SER A 421 14.42 5.29 13.23
N LEU A 422 14.80 6.55 13.33
CA LEU A 422 14.13 7.54 14.17
C LEU A 422 13.83 8.79 13.33
N SER A 423 12.57 9.20 13.31
CA SER A 423 12.14 10.43 12.65
C SER A 423 11.36 11.29 13.66
N LEU A 424 11.79 12.53 13.86
CA LEU A 424 11.16 13.49 14.76
C LEU A 424 10.88 14.80 14.01
N SER A 425 9.86 15.54 14.43
CA SER A 425 9.51 16.81 13.78
C SER A 425 10.55 17.89 13.91
N ARG A 426 10.99 18.16 15.15
CA ARG A 426 11.97 19.20 15.48
C ARG A 426 12.73 18.80 16.72
N MET A 427 13.98 19.27 16.81
CA MET A 427 14.82 19.19 18.00
C MET A 427 15.47 20.54 18.26
N ASP A 428 15.73 20.85 19.53
CA ASP A 428 16.51 22.02 19.91
C ASP A 428 18.00 21.67 20.00
N PHE A 429 18.79 22.30 19.13
CA PHE A 429 20.24 22.15 19.06
C PHE A 429 20.99 23.20 19.88
N SER A 430 20.30 24.18 20.49
CA SER A 430 20.92 25.31 21.19
C SER A 430 21.84 24.88 22.35
N LEU A 431 21.50 23.78 23.02
CA LEU A 431 22.24 23.25 24.17
C LEU A 431 23.31 22.21 23.81
N ALA A 432 23.52 21.90 22.52
CA ALA A 432 24.50 20.90 22.09
C ALA A 432 25.95 21.27 22.46
N ALA A 433 26.24 22.57 22.61
CA ALA A 433 27.57 23.09 22.93
C ALA A 433 27.91 23.07 24.43
N ASN A 434 26.92 23.11 25.32
CA ASN A 434 27.11 23.32 26.76
C ASN A 434 27.57 22.06 27.53
N SER A 435 27.88 20.98 26.82
CA SER A 435 27.87 19.62 27.35
C SER A 435 29.02 18.76 26.84
N GLN A 436 30.17 19.38 26.57
CA GLN A 436 31.39 18.70 26.14
C GLN A 436 31.94 17.65 27.15
N GLN A 437 31.37 17.48 28.36
CA GLN A 437 31.97 16.66 29.42
C GLN A 437 31.10 15.59 30.12
N SER A 438 29.86 15.26 29.72
CA SER A 438 29.12 14.22 30.45
C SER A 438 28.04 13.46 29.66
N TYR A 439 28.33 13.10 28.40
CA TYR A 439 27.43 12.23 27.64
C TYR A 439 27.94 10.79 27.63
N PRO A 440 27.05 9.79 27.83
CA PRO A 440 27.44 8.40 27.80
C PRO A 440 27.92 8.04 26.39
N MET A 441 29.05 7.34 26.29
CA MET A 441 29.42 6.68 25.04
C MET A 441 28.51 5.47 24.86
N LEU A 442 27.57 5.57 23.93
CA LEU A 442 26.61 4.51 23.64
C LEU A 442 26.91 3.97 22.23
N SER A 443 27.15 2.67 22.11
CA SER A 443 27.33 2.01 20.81
C SER A 443 25.99 1.56 20.26
N HIS A 444 25.12 2.52 19.94
CA HIS A 444 23.77 2.22 19.50
C HIS A 444 23.71 1.88 18.00
N GLY A 445 22.80 0.98 17.63
CA GLY A 445 22.63 0.48 16.26
C GLY A 445 21.75 1.35 15.35
N LEU A 446 21.54 2.64 15.66
CA LEU A 446 20.68 3.54 14.88
C LEU A 446 21.39 3.90 13.57
N ILE A 447 20.67 3.76 12.45
CA ILE A 447 21.21 3.96 11.11
C ILE A 447 20.61 5.21 10.47
N ARG A 448 19.31 5.45 10.68
CA ARG A 448 18.57 6.56 10.07
C ARG A 448 18.04 7.51 11.15
N LEU A 449 18.42 8.78 11.04
CA LEU A 449 17.88 9.87 11.83
C LEU A 449 17.31 10.94 10.89
N ASN A 450 16.02 11.23 10.99
CA ASN A 450 15.36 12.28 10.23
C ASN A 450 14.80 13.34 11.18
N ILE A 451 15.11 14.61 10.91
CA ILE A 451 14.51 15.75 11.59
C ILE A 451 13.75 16.56 10.53
N TYR A 452 12.42 16.55 10.57
CA TYR A 452 11.60 17.09 9.47
C TYR A 452 11.71 18.62 9.31
N GLN A 453 11.91 19.33 10.41
CA GLN A 453 12.02 20.78 10.49
C GLN A 453 13.15 21.16 11.46
N TYR A 454 13.93 22.19 11.14
CA TYR A 454 15.01 22.65 12.02
C TYR A 454 15.18 24.17 11.92
N ARG A 455 15.79 24.75 12.95
CA ARG A 455 16.32 26.12 12.95
C ARG A 455 17.84 26.06 12.70
N PRO A 456 18.48 27.16 12.25
CA PRO A 456 19.93 27.22 12.14
C PRO A 456 20.61 26.68 13.40
N ILE A 457 21.50 25.71 13.19
CA ILE A 457 22.28 25.05 14.23
C ILE A 457 23.46 25.94 14.53
N THR A 458 23.48 26.53 15.72
CA THR A 458 24.54 27.46 16.14
C THR A 458 25.93 26.81 16.10
N GLU A 459 26.02 25.54 16.54
CA GLU A 459 27.29 24.80 16.66
C GLU A 459 27.18 23.40 16.02
N PRO A 460 27.30 23.29 14.69
CA PRO A 460 27.13 22.02 13.97
C PRO A 460 28.11 20.93 14.41
N LEU A 461 29.35 21.30 14.72
CA LEU A 461 30.39 20.35 15.16
C LEU A 461 30.03 19.73 16.53
N ALA A 462 29.57 20.52 17.49
CA ALA A 462 29.18 20.01 18.81
C ALA A 462 27.99 19.05 18.72
N ALA A 463 27.00 19.37 17.89
CA ALA A 463 25.87 18.50 17.61
C ALA A 463 26.32 17.20 16.90
N ALA A 464 27.25 17.27 15.95
CA ALA A 464 27.82 16.09 15.30
C ALA A 464 28.59 15.18 16.28
N GLN A 465 29.40 15.77 17.18
CA GLN A 465 30.11 15.04 18.23
C GLN A 465 29.16 14.33 19.19
N PHE A 466 28.06 14.99 19.57
CA PHE A 466 27.00 14.37 20.37
C PHE A 466 26.37 13.17 19.66
N LEU A 467 25.98 13.33 18.39
CA LEU A 467 25.34 12.28 17.61
C LEU A 467 26.29 11.09 17.37
N ASP A 468 27.57 11.35 17.06
CA ASP A 468 28.55 10.28 16.84
C ASP A 468 28.81 9.45 18.12
N ARG A 469 28.80 10.10 19.29
CA ARG A 469 29.01 9.43 20.59
C ARG A 469 27.88 8.48 20.99
N ILE A 470 26.64 8.79 20.60
CA ILE A 470 25.46 8.02 21.00
C ILE A 470 25.01 7.07 19.89
N PHE A 471 25.15 7.49 18.63
CA PHE A 471 24.73 6.77 17.43
C PHE A 471 25.87 6.70 16.40
N PRO A 472 26.94 5.96 16.70
CA PRO A 472 28.12 5.88 15.83
C PRO A 472 27.83 5.32 14.44
N ASN A 473 26.74 4.56 14.28
CA ASN A 473 26.36 3.88 13.04
C ASN A 473 25.40 4.68 12.13
N LEU A 474 25.16 5.97 12.44
CA LEU A 474 24.31 6.81 11.58
C LEU A 474 24.89 6.88 10.17
N ASP A 475 24.06 6.73 9.15
CA ASP A 475 24.47 6.90 7.75
C ASP A 475 24.02 8.28 7.26
N SER A 476 24.97 9.18 6.99
CA SER A 476 24.72 10.53 6.48
C SER A 476 23.93 10.55 5.18
N LYS A 477 24.10 9.53 4.33
CA LYS A 477 23.40 9.41 3.04
C LYS A 477 21.92 9.12 3.21
N LEU A 478 21.52 8.63 4.38
CA LEU A 478 20.13 8.30 4.71
C LEU A 478 19.43 9.41 5.49
N PHE A 479 20.11 10.53 5.78
CA PHE A 479 19.46 11.74 6.28
C PHE A 479 18.62 12.30 5.12
N ARG A 480 17.29 12.21 5.24
CA ARG A 480 16.45 12.96 4.31
C ARG A 480 16.64 14.45 4.57
N THR A 481 16.77 15.23 3.50
CA THR A 481 16.73 16.69 3.58
C THR A 481 15.45 17.09 4.31
N PRO A 482 15.52 17.95 5.35
CA PRO A 482 14.36 18.40 6.08
C PRO A 482 13.31 18.97 5.12
N LEU A 483 12.04 18.67 5.36
CA LEU A 483 10.95 19.01 4.46
C LEU A 483 10.70 20.53 4.41
N VAL A 484 11.03 21.25 5.49
CA VAL A 484 10.82 22.70 5.60
C VAL A 484 11.98 23.36 6.33
N TYR A 485 12.55 24.38 5.69
CA TYR A 485 13.56 25.28 6.24
C TYR A 485 12.91 26.48 6.95
N ILE A 486 13.24 26.73 8.22
CA ILE A 486 12.75 27.90 8.97
C ILE A 486 13.82 28.99 8.96
N LYS A 487 13.69 29.95 8.02
CA LYS A 487 14.39 31.25 7.85
C LYS A 487 15.75 31.46 8.59
N GLY A 488 16.83 31.70 7.83
CA GLY A 488 18.23 31.94 8.28
C GLY A 488 19.26 31.44 7.24
N ASP A 489 20.47 31.05 7.68
CA ASP A 489 21.42 30.24 6.90
C ASP A 489 21.17 28.73 7.05
N ASP A 490 21.38 27.95 5.98
CA ASP A 490 21.27 26.48 6.00
C ASP A 490 22.55 25.86 6.59
N THR A 491 22.49 25.49 7.86
CA THR A 491 23.59 24.87 8.61
C THR A 491 23.49 23.34 8.64
N TRP A 492 22.48 22.73 8.00
CA TRP A 492 22.29 21.28 8.01
C TRP A 492 23.38 20.53 7.25
N PRO A 493 23.82 20.98 6.04
CA PRO A 493 25.00 20.40 5.38
C PRO A 493 26.24 20.41 6.27
N ALA A 494 26.50 21.50 6.99
CA ALA A 494 27.65 21.62 7.88
C ALA A 494 27.62 20.59 9.05
N LEU A 495 26.43 20.26 9.57
CA LEU A 495 26.26 19.17 10.54
C LEU A 495 26.63 17.82 9.92
N VAL A 496 26.11 17.54 8.72
CA VAL A 496 26.34 16.28 8.00
C VAL A 496 27.82 16.10 7.67
N ASP A 497 28.46 17.13 7.14
CA ASP A 497 29.89 17.14 6.82
C ASP A 497 30.74 16.90 8.08
N SER A 498 30.39 17.56 9.20
CA SER A 498 31.08 17.37 10.48
C SER A 498 30.93 15.93 11.00
N LEU A 499 29.75 15.33 10.86
CA LEU A 499 29.48 13.96 11.27
C LEU A 499 30.29 12.95 10.44
N ASP A 500 30.41 13.17 9.13
CA ASP A 500 31.17 12.30 8.24
C ASP A 500 32.68 12.41 8.44
N ALA A 501 33.17 13.61 8.75
CA ALA A 501 34.57 13.82 9.14
C ALA A 501 34.91 13.06 10.44
N LEU A 502 34.03 13.11 11.45
CA LEU A 502 34.21 12.40 12.72
C LEU A 502 34.23 10.87 12.54
N LYS A 503 33.32 10.32 11.73
CA LYS A 503 33.31 8.89 11.42
C LYS A 503 34.59 8.45 10.70
N SER A 504 35.02 9.23 9.70
CA SER A 504 36.24 8.95 8.94
C SER A 504 37.48 8.94 9.84
N ALA A 505 37.56 9.87 10.80
CA ALA A 505 38.64 9.93 11.78
C ALA A 505 38.65 8.68 12.68
N ARG A 506 37.49 8.26 13.20
CA ARG A 506 37.35 7.05 14.02
C ARG A 506 37.71 5.78 13.26
N GLU A 507 37.32 5.68 11.99
CA GLU A 507 37.69 4.56 11.12
C GLU A 507 39.22 4.49 10.95
N CYS A 508 39.88 5.62 10.68
CA CYS A 508 41.33 5.70 10.59
C CYS A 508 42.03 5.28 11.89
N GLU A 509 41.55 5.78 13.04
CA GLU A 509 42.07 5.40 14.37
C GLU A 509 41.89 3.89 14.65
N SER A 510 40.74 3.31 14.28
CA SER A 510 40.48 1.88 14.44
C SER A 510 41.41 1.01 13.59
N VAL A 511 41.70 1.42 12.35
CA VAL A 511 42.65 0.73 11.47
C VAL A 511 44.06 0.82 12.02
N GLN A 512 44.47 1.99 12.52
CA GLN A 512 45.78 2.19 13.14
C GLN A 512 45.95 1.35 14.40
N LYS A 513 44.92 1.27 15.26
CA LYS A 513 44.93 0.43 16.46
C LYS A 513 44.99 -1.06 16.12
N ALA A 514 44.21 -1.51 15.14
CA ALA A 514 44.25 -2.89 14.66
C ALA A 514 45.60 -3.26 14.02
N ALA A 515 46.27 -2.32 13.36
CA ALA A 515 47.62 -2.52 12.82
C ALA A 515 48.69 -2.60 13.93
N ALA A 516 48.56 -1.80 14.98
CA ALA A 516 49.44 -1.85 16.15
C ALA A 516 49.31 -3.18 16.92
N ASP A 517 48.09 -3.67 17.13
CA ASP A 517 47.84 -4.93 17.83
C ASP A 517 48.38 -6.16 17.04
N ARG A 518 48.30 -6.16 15.71
CA ARG A 518 48.92 -7.23 14.86
C ARG A 518 50.45 -7.23 14.91
N ASN A 519 51.08 -6.06 15.05
CA ASN A 519 52.53 -5.96 15.18
C ASN A 519 53.03 -6.43 16.55
N LEU A 520 52.18 -6.35 17.59
CA LEU A 520 52.48 -6.90 18.91
C LEU A 520 52.34 -8.43 18.95
N ASP A 521 51.34 -9.01 18.29
CA ASP A 521 51.16 -10.48 18.22
C ASP A 521 52.18 -11.20 17.31
N SER A 522 52.83 -10.51 16.37
CA SER A 522 53.93 -11.06 15.55
C SER A 522 55.31 -10.95 16.20
N SER A 523 55.38 -10.36 17.40
CA SER A 523 56.59 -10.18 18.20
C SER A 523 56.64 -11.08 19.46
N LYS A 524 55.69 -12.01 19.58
CA LYS A 524 55.73 -13.17 20.48
C LYS A 524 55.83 -14.45 19.65
#